data_AF-A0A931Q292-F1
#
_entry.id   AF-A0A931Q292-F1
#
_cell.length_a   1.000
_cell.length_b   1.000
_cell.length_c   1.000
_cell.angle_alpha   90.00
_cell.angle_beta   90.00
_cell.angle_gamma   90.00
#
_symmetry.space_group_name_H-M   'P 1'
#
loop_
_entity.id
_entity.type
_entity.pdbx_description
1 polymer ?
#
loop_
_entity_poly.entity_id
_entity_poly.type
_entity_poly.pdbx_seq_one_letter_code
_entity_poly.pdbx_strand_id
1 'polypeptide(L)'
;MFLISSNPTSGFNSDCSPLSASFKYDALGRRIEKTVNGRTINYLYDGLDIVQEIESGTVTVNYIRTLNIDEPLVRIKSDGTVRYYQQDALGSVIALTDESGTIKTTYSYDPFGNVTVSGEASDNPFQFAGRENDGTGLLFERNRYDSLELQRYISQDPIGLAGGDVNFYVRVWNDPVNWVDPEGLKGSGGKGKGIIDGIGNLPGFNMGAEPGQVYGTKHVCAAWECKDKCGKISYAYSDAVLHSPDTVCRCVRYYDTGELIKY
;
A
#
# COMPACT_ATOMS: atom_id res chain seq x y z
N MET A 1 14.75 -12.23 10.85
CA MET A 1 14.83 -13.31 9.85
C MET A 1 13.60 -14.17 10.06
N PHE A 2 12.60 -14.08 9.19
CA PHE A 2 11.38 -14.88 9.28
C PHE A 2 11.41 -15.95 8.19
N LEU A 3 11.28 -17.21 8.58
CA LEU A 3 11.12 -18.36 7.69
C LEU A 3 9.69 -18.87 7.85
N ILE A 4 8.94 -19.01 6.76
CA ILE A 4 7.68 -19.74 6.73
C ILE A 4 7.99 -21.15 6.22
N SER A 5 7.88 -22.15 7.09
CA SER A 5 7.89 -23.57 6.73
C SER A 5 6.52 -24.16 7.05
N SER A 6 5.95 -24.92 6.10
CA SER A 6 4.75 -25.71 6.34
C SER A 6 4.96 -27.12 5.82
N ASN A 7 4.83 -28.10 6.70
CA ASN A 7 4.85 -29.53 6.41
C ASN A 7 3.48 -29.97 5.84
N PRO A 8 3.39 -30.82 4.80
CA PRO A 8 2.13 -31.11 4.14
C PRO A 8 1.53 -32.43 4.61
N THR A 9 0.28 -32.45 5.05
CA THR A 9 -0.55 -33.64 4.93
C THR A 9 -1.98 -33.28 4.54
N SER A 10 -2.45 -34.01 3.53
CA SER A 10 -3.79 -34.06 2.93
C SER A 10 -4.28 -32.84 2.13
N GLY A 11 -4.23 -32.99 0.80
CA GLY A 11 -5.38 -32.66 -0.04
C GLY A 11 -5.38 -31.35 -0.83
N PHE A 12 -4.24 -30.82 -1.26
CA PHE A 12 -4.22 -29.53 -1.98
C PHE A 12 -3.47 -29.59 -3.32
N ASN A 13 -4.04 -28.85 -4.27
CA ASN A 13 -3.67 -28.75 -5.68
C ASN A 13 -2.18 -28.38 -5.84
N SER A 14 -1.47 -29.09 -6.73
CA SER A 14 -0.01 -29.02 -6.90
C SER A 14 0.49 -27.76 -7.62
N ASP A 15 -0.41 -26.86 -8.04
CA ASP A 15 -0.07 -25.71 -8.88
C ASP A 15 -0.03 -24.36 -8.13
N CYS A 16 -0.15 -24.37 -6.80
CA CYS A 16 -0.03 -23.14 -6.00
C CYS A 16 1.43 -22.87 -5.63
N SER A 17 2.11 -22.01 -6.41
CA SER A 17 3.33 -21.37 -5.92
C SER A 17 2.94 -20.38 -4.81
N PRO A 18 3.42 -20.55 -3.56
CA PRO A 18 3.08 -19.64 -2.49
C PRO A 18 3.67 -18.25 -2.75
N LEU A 19 2.82 -17.22 -2.74
CA LEU A 19 3.29 -15.82 -2.70
C LEU A 19 4.01 -15.60 -1.37
N SER A 20 5.25 -15.11 -1.44
CA SER A 20 6.03 -14.71 -0.26
C SER A 20 6.36 -13.23 -0.35
N ALA A 21 5.97 -12.46 0.66
CA ALA A 21 6.23 -11.03 0.74
C ALA A 21 6.74 -10.67 2.15
N SER A 22 7.74 -9.79 2.21
CA SER A 22 8.19 -9.16 3.45
C SER A 22 8.63 -7.74 3.18
N PHE A 23 8.43 -6.87 4.17
CA PHE A 23 8.67 -5.44 4.05
C PHE A 23 9.42 -4.93 5.28
N LYS A 24 10.23 -3.88 5.08
CA LYS A 24 10.85 -3.14 6.19
C LYS A 24 10.47 -1.68 6.10
N TYR A 25 10.35 -1.05 7.26
CA TYR A 25 9.92 0.33 7.40
C TYR A 25 10.94 1.11 8.20
N ASP A 26 11.04 2.41 7.92
CA ASP A 26 11.81 3.33 8.76
C ASP A 26 10.97 3.83 9.96
N ALA A 27 11.58 4.67 10.80
CA ALA A 27 10.93 5.24 11.98
C ALA A 27 9.76 6.19 11.66
N LEU A 28 9.63 6.63 10.40
CA LEU A 28 8.53 7.47 9.92
C LEU A 28 7.41 6.64 9.28
N GLY A 29 7.53 5.31 9.28
CA GLY A 29 6.53 4.42 8.69
C GLY A 29 6.62 4.28 7.17
N ARG A 30 7.70 4.77 6.53
CA ARG A 30 7.90 4.62 5.08
C ARG A 30 8.50 3.25 4.78
N ARG A 31 8.03 2.60 3.72
CA ARG A 31 8.50 1.27 3.30
C ARG A 31 9.86 1.39 2.62
N ILE A 32 10.95 1.08 3.32
CA ILE A 32 12.32 1.21 2.82
C ILE A 32 12.86 -0.05 2.12
N GLU A 33 12.23 -1.20 2.32
CA GLU A 33 12.59 -2.46 1.66
C GLU A 33 11.33 -3.27 1.36
N LYS A 34 11.29 -3.88 0.17
CA LYS A 34 10.30 -4.87 -0.26
C LYS A 34 11.01 -6.11 -0.78
N THR A 35 10.67 -7.26 -0.23
CA THR A 35 11.06 -8.57 -0.78
C THR A 35 9.82 -9.34 -1.19
N VAL A 36 9.62 -9.55 -2.50
CA VAL A 36 8.50 -10.35 -3.05
C VAL A 36 9.05 -11.46 -3.91
N ASN A 37 8.66 -12.71 -3.64
CA ASN A 37 9.12 -13.91 -4.35
C ASN A 37 10.66 -13.98 -4.51
N GLY A 38 11.38 -13.55 -3.47
CA GLY A 38 12.85 -13.55 -3.42
C GLY A 38 13.53 -12.33 -4.07
N ARG A 39 12.81 -11.47 -4.80
CA ARG A 39 13.36 -10.21 -5.33
C ARG A 39 13.27 -9.13 -4.27
N THR A 40 14.42 -8.56 -3.89
CA THR A 40 14.53 -7.51 -2.88
C THR A 40 14.81 -6.16 -3.54
N ILE A 41 13.96 -5.17 -3.27
CA ILE A 41 14.08 -3.79 -3.70
C ILE A 41 14.19 -2.91 -2.46
N ASN A 42 15.20 -2.06 -2.40
CA ASN A 42 15.32 -0.99 -1.40
C ASN A 42 14.87 0.33 -2.01
N TYR A 43 14.33 1.22 -1.18
CA TYR A 43 13.75 2.48 -1.62
C TYR A 43 14.48 3.67 -0.99
N LEU A 44 14.85 4.65 -1.82
CA LEU A 44 15.24 5.97 -1.36
C LEU A 44 14.05 6.92 -1.47
N TYR A 45 13.86 7.76 -0.46
CA TYR A 45 12.73 8.68 -0.37
C TYR A 45 13.18 10.14 -0.41
N ASP A 46 12.34 10.97 -1.02
CA ASP A 46 12.24 12.40 -0.75
C ASP A 46 10.84 12.68 -0.17
N GLY A 47 10.78 13.21 1.05
CA GLY A 47 9.52 13.29 1.81
C GLY A 47 8.81 11.93 1.93
N LEU A 48 7.59 11.85 1.38
CA LEU A 48 6.75 10.65 1.36
C LEU A 48 6.82 9.86 0.04
N ASP A 49 7.65 10.30 -0.89
CA ASP A 49 7.72 9.78 -2.24
C ASP A 49 9.02 9.01 -2.49
N ILE A 50 8.90 7.88 -3.18
CA ILE A 50 10.05 7.11 -3.63
C ILE A 50 10.70 7.83 -4.80
N VAL A 51 12.01 8.11 -4.68
CA VAL A 51 12.83 8.72 -5.73
C VAL A 51 13.76 7.72 -6.41
N GLN A 52 14.11 6.61 -5.73
CA GLN A 52 14.93 5.56 -6.34
C GLN A 52 14.53 4.15 -5.88
N GLU A 53 14.71 3.18 -6.78
CA GLU A 53 14.75 1.75 -6.46
C GLU A 53 16.20 1.27 -6.54
N ILE A 54 16.62 0.48 -5.54
CA ILE A 54 17.98 -0.03 -5.40
C ILE A 54 17.92 -1.54 -5.20
N GLU A 55 18.54 -2.29 -6.12
CA GLU A 55 18.68 -3.74 -6.03
C GLU A 55 20.16 -4.10 -5.96
N SER A 56 20.54 -4.97 -5.01
CA SER A 56 21.94 -5.39 -4.81
C SER A 56 22.94 -4.23 -4.70
N GLY A 57 22.53 -3.13 -4.04
CA GLY A 57 23.37 -1.95 -3.83
C GLY A 57 23.54 -1.04 -5.06
N THR A 58 22.86 -1.33 -6.17
CA THR A 58 22.90 -0.52 -7.40
C THR A 58 21.54 0.13 -7.64
N VAL A 59 21.53 1.41 -8.00
CA VAL A 59 20.30 2.11 -8.40
C VAL A 59 19.79 1.51 -9.70
N THR A 60 18.61 0.88 -9.67
CA THR A 60 17.97 0.27 -10.85
C THR A 60 16.92 1.19 -11.48
N VAL A 61 16.33 2.10 -10.70
CA VAL A 61 15.32 3.04 -11.18
C VAL A 61 15.47 4.39 -10.49
N ASN A 62 15.32 5.46 -11.25
CA ASN A 62 15.13 6.82 -10.75
C ASN A 62 13.73 7.32 -11.13
N TYR A 63 13.11 8.06 -10.22
CA TYR A 63 11.85 8.74 -10.46
C TYR A 63 12.03 10.25 -10.43
N ILE A 64 11.46 10.92 -11.43
CA ILE A 64 11.25 12.37 -11.41
C ILE A 64 9.80 12.60 -11.02
N ARG A 65 9.57 13.46 -10.03
CA ARG A 65 8.25 13.75 -9.46
C ARG A 65 8.05 15.26 -9.34
N THR A 66 6.83 15.69 -9.05
CA THR A 66 6.56 17.09 -8.69
C THR A 66 6.87 17.32 -7.20
N LEU A 67 6.48 18.49 -6.69
CA LEU A 67 6.51 18.78 -5.25
C LEU A 67 5.28 18.24 -4.50
N ASN A 68 4.25 17.78 -5.22
CA ASN A 68 3.10 17.12 -4.61
C ASN A 68 3.41 15.64 -4.41
N ILE A 69 2.85 15.06 -3.34
CA ILE A 69 2.93 13.62 -3.11
C ILE A 69 2.15 12.85 -4.18
N ASP A 70 2.56 11.61 -4.44
CA ASP A 70 1.85 10.70 -5.35
C ASP A 70 1.74 11.19 -6.81
N GLU A 71 2.63 12.11 -7.23
CA GLU A 71 2.65 12.67 -8.58
C GLU A 71 3.95 12.34 -9.34
N PRO A 72 4.16 11.07 -9.75
CA PRO A 72 5.29 10.69 -10.59
C PRO A 72 5.16 11.25 -12.01
N LEU A 73 6.25 11.78 -12.56
CA LEU A 73 6.32 12.31 -13.93
C LEU A 73 7.10 11.40 -14.87
N VAL A 74 8.26 10.90 -14.41
CA VAL A 74 9.16 10.09 -15.24
C VAL A 74 9.73 8.93 -14.42
N ARG A 75 9.84 7.75 -15.05
CA ARG A 75 10.60 6.60 -14.56
C ARG A 75 11.75 6.32 -15.51
N ILE A 76 12.96 6.25 -14.96
CA ILE A 76 14.20 6.02 -15.72
C ILE A 76 14.88 4.77 -15.16
N LYS A 77 14.92 3.69 -15.93
CA LYS A 77 15.62 2.45 -15.54
C LYS A 77 17.11 2.55 -15.85
N SER A 78 17.92 1.76 -15.14
CA SER A 78 19.37 1.71 -15.30
C SER A 78 19.83 1.22 -16.68
N ASP A 79 18.96 0.54 -17.44
CA ASP A 79 19.22 0.13 -18.83
C ASP A 79 18.97 1.25 -19.86
N GLY A 80 18.60 2.45 -19.40
CA GLY A 80 18.28 3.61 -20.24
C GLY A 80 16.81 3.71 -20.63
N THR A 81 15.97 2.75 -20.24
CA THR A 81 14.53 2.80 -20.56
C THR A 81 13.85 3.94 -19.80
N VAL A 82 13.29 4.90 -20.55
CA VAL A 82 12.50 6.02 -20.00
C VAL A 82 11.00 5.77 -20.24
N ARG A 83 10.18 5.99 -19.21
CA ARG A 83 8.72 6.01 -19.29
C ARG A 83 8.16 7.28 -18.66
N TYR A 84 7.28 7.96 -19.38
CA TYR A 84 6.58 9.15 -18.89
C TYR A 84 5.19 8.75 -18.42
N TYR A 85 4.82 9.20 -17.22
CA TYR A 85 3.53 8.90 -16.61
C TYR A 85 2.45 9.80 -17.21
N GLN A 86 1.38 9.18 -17.69
CA GLN A 86 0.14 9.86 -18.06
C GLN A 86 -0.89 9.54 -16.98
N GLN A 87 -1.42 10.57 -16.33
CA GLN A 87 -2.32 10.43 -15.18
C GLN A 87 -3.69 11.03 -15.45
N ASP A 88 -4.72 10.48 -14.80
CA ASP A 88 -6.04 11.10 -14.74
C ASP A 88 -6.10 12.23 -13.69
N ALA A 89 -7.30 12.81 -13.49
CA ALA A 89 -7.52 13.89 -12.52
C ALA A 89 -7.37 13.46 -11.05
N LEU A 90 -7.53 12.16 -10.75
CA LEU A 90 -7.30 11.60 -9.42
C LEU A 90 -5.81 11.34 -9.17
N GLY A 91 -4.98 11.34 -10.22
CA GLY A 91 -3.57 10.98 -10.16
C GLY A 91 -3.31 9.51 -10.51
N SER A 92 -4.33 8.75 -10.91
CA SER A 92 -4.16 7.37 -11.34
C SER A 92 -3.37 7.32 -12.64
N VAL A 93 -2.36 6.47 -12.72
CA VAL A 93 -1.58 6.27 -13.94
C VAL A 93 -2.44 5.54 -14.97
N ILE A 94 -2.80 6.18 -16.07
CA ILE A 94 -3.63 5.59 -17.14
C ILE A 94 -2.79 5.11 -18.34
N ALA A 95 -1.59 5.65 -18.53
CA ALA A 95 -0.67 5.18 -19.55
C ALA A 95 0.81 5.48 -19.21
N LEU A 96 1.70 4.72 -19.83
CA LEU A 96 3.14 4.99 -19.87
C LEU A 96 3.54 5.21 -21.33
N THR A 97 4.16 6.35 -21.61
CA THR A 97 4.69 6.66 -22.96
C THR A 97 6.21 6.58 -22.99
N ASP A 98 6.77 6.32 -24.16
CA ASP A 98 8.22 6.46 -24.40
C ASP A 98 8.59 7.90 -24.80
N GLU A 99 9.87 8.13 -25.12
CA GLU A 99 10.44 9.43 -25.49
C GLU A 99 9.87 10.02 -26.78
N SER A 100 9.25 9.20 -27.63
CA SER A 100 8.55 9.65 -28.83
C SER A 100 7.08 10.04 -28.57
N GLY A 101 6.60 9.86 -27.33
CA GLY A 101 5.19 10.01 -26.97
C GLY A 101 4.33 8.80 -27.32
N THR A 102 4.93 7.68 -27.74
CA THR A 102 4.19 6.46 -28.07
C THR A 102 3.76 5.74 -26.80
N ILE A 103 2.48 5.38 -26.70
CA ILE A 103 1.94 4.60 -25.57
C ILE A 103 2.55 3.20 -25.60
N LYS A 104 3.19 2.80 -24.49
CA LYS A 104 3.74 1.45 -24.28
C LYS A 104 2.82 0.58 -23.45
N THR A 105 2.30 1.12 -22.35
CA THR A 105 1.43 0.40 -21.43
C THR A 105 0.22 1.26 -21.11
N THR A 106 -0.96 0.66 -21.06
CA THR A 106 -2.22 1.31 -20.69
C THR A 106 -2.82 0.61 -19.47
N TYR A 107 -3.40 1.40 -18.58
CA TYR A 107 -4.10 0.95 -17.39
C TYR A 107 -5.54 1.48 -17.42
N SER A 108 -6.50 0.57 -17.30
CA SER A 108 -7.92 0.91 -17.18
C SER A 108 -8.41 0.46 -15.81
N TYR A 109 -9.14 1.33 -15.11
CA TYR A 109 -9.60 1.08 -13.76
C TYR A 109 -11.12 1.00 -13.67
N ASP A 110 -11.63 0.14 -12.81
CA ASP A 110 -12.98 0.28 -12.28
C ASP A 110 -13.03 1.44 -11.25
N PRO A 111 -14.22 1.87 -10.79
CA PRO A 111 -14.33 2.97 -9.83
C PRO A 111 -13.53 2.78 -8.53
N PHE A 112 -13.33 1.53 -8.08
CA PHE A 112 -12.57 1.21 -6.87
C PHE A 112 -11.10 0.87 -7.14
N GLY A 113 -10.65 1.00 -8.37
CA GLY A 113 -9.26 0.87 -8.77
C GLY A 113 -8.83 -0.52 -9.22
N ASN A 114 -9.73 -1.50 -9.36
CA ASN A 114 -9.33 -2.76 -9.99
C ASN A 114 -8.83 -2.48 -11.40
N VAL A 115 -7.65 -2.99 -11.69
CA VAL A 115 -6.88 -2.60 -12.87
C VAL A 115 -6.90 -3.68 -13.94
N THR A 116 -7.11 -3.26 -15.19
CA THR A 116 -6.84 -4.05 -16.38
C THR A 116 -5.66 -3.41 -17.11
N VAL A 117 -4.60 -4.17 -17.32
CA VAL A 117 -3.37 -3.71 -17.97
C VAL A 117 -3.30 -4.25 -19.40
N SER A 118 -2.89 -3.42 -20.35
CA SER A 118 -2.69 -3.81 -21.74
C SER A 118 -1.44 -3.16 -22.36
N GLY A 119 -0.92 -3.75 -23.44
CA GLY A 119 0.31 -3.30 -24.10
C GLY A 119 1.56 -4.03 -23.60
N GLU A 120 2.69 -3.33 -23.61
CA GLU A 120 3.98 -3.80 -23.10
C GLU A 120 3.88 -4.10 -21.61
N ALA A 121 4.40 -5.26 -21.20
CA ALA A 121 4.51 -5.63 -19.80
C ALA A 121 5.38 -4.61 -19.05
N SER A 122 4.88 -4.10 -17.94
CA SER A 122 5.55 -3.05 -17.15
C SER A 122 5.64 -3.47 -15.70
N ASP A 123 6.81 -3.26 -15.10
CA ASP A 123 7.07 -3.42 -13.67
C ASP A 123 6.80 -2.11 -12.89
N ASN A 124 6.08 -1.15 -13.49
CA ASN A 124 5.70 0.09 -12.82
C ASN A 124 4.81 -0.17 -11.58
N PRO A 125 5.24 0.28 -10.39
CA PRO A 125 4.45 0.10 -9.17
C PRO A 125 3.32 1.13 -9.03
N PHE A 126 3.46 2.35 -9.56
CA PHE A 126 2.48 3.41 -9.33
C PHE A 126 1.26 3.25 -10.24
N GLN A 127 0.08 3.03 -9.66
CA GLN A 127 -1.16 2.72 -10.40
C GLN A 127 -2.30 3.64 -9.97
N PHE A 128 -3.39 3.10 -9.42
CA PHE A 128 -4.58 3.86 -9.03
C PHE A 128 -4.24 4.92 -7.98
N ALA A 129 -4.74 6.15 -8.17
CA ALA A 129 -4.43 7.32 -7.36
C ALA A 129 -2.91 7.56 -7.13
N GLY A 130 -2.04 7.07 -8.02
CA GLY A 130 -0.58 7.21 -7.91
C GLY A 130 0.07 6.26 -6.89
N ARG A 131 -0.70 5.34 -6.31
CA ARG A 131 -0.27 4.49 -5.18
C ARG A 131 0.38 3.18 -5.65
N GLU A 132 1.17 2.60 -4.76
CA GLU A 132 2.07 1.48 -5.09
C GLU A 132 1.35 0.14 -5.08
N ASN A 133 1.16 -0.46 -6.26
CA ASN A 133 0.84 -1.87 -6.40
C ASN A 133 2.13 -2.68 -6.31
N ASP A 134 2.26 -3.48 -5.25
CA ASP A 134 3.46 -4.25 -4.98
C ASP A 134 3.46 -5.67 -5.58
N GLY A 135 2.41 -6.01 -6.36
CA GLY A 135 2.26 -7.30 -7.02
C GLY A 135 1.66 -8.39 -6.14
N THR A 136 1.21 -8.04 -4.93
CA THR A 136 0.58 -8.99 -3.98
C THR A 136 -0.94 -9.09 -4.12
N GLY A 137 -1.53 -8.29 -5.01
CA GLY A 137 -2.99 -8.10 -5.11
C GLY A 137 -3.52 -7.01 -4.19
N LEU A 138 -2.64 -6.28 -3.50
CA LEU A 138 -2.98 -5.19 -2.60
C LEU A 138 -2.26 -3.91 -3.01
N LEU A 139 -2.92 -2.78 -2.74
CA LEU A 139 -2.37 -1.45 -2.94
C LEU A 139 -1.79 -0.96 -1.61
N PHE A 140 -0.52 -0.57 -1.60
CA PHE A 140 0.12 -0.03 -0.41
C PHE A 140 -0.26 1.44 -0.25
N GLU A 141 -0.96 1.77 0.84
CA GLU A 141 -1.50 3.09 1.16
C GLU A 141 -0.82 3.69 2.40
N ARG A 142 0.51 3.52 2.49
CA ARG A 142 1.35 3.97 3.62
C ARG A 142 0.95 3.30 4.93
N ASN A 143 -0.01 3.85 5.66
CA ASN A 143 -0.44 3.33 6.96
C ASN A 143 -1.33 2.10 6.86
N ARG A 144 -1.91 1.82 5.68
CA ARG A 144 -2.78 0.67 5.45
C ARG A 144 -2.48 -0.02 4.11
N TYR A 145 -3.05 -1.20 3.96
CA TYR A 145 -3.16 -1.89 2.68
C TYR A 145 -4.62 -1.92 2.25
N ASP A 146 -4.84 -1.65 0.97
CA ASP A 146 -6.16 -1.65 0.36
C ASP A 146 -6.31 -2.84 -0.59
N SER A 147 -7.45 -3.52 -0.47
CA SER A 147 -7.83 -4.60 -1.37
C SER A 147 -8.78 -4.04 -2.42
N LEU A 148 -8.30 -3.97 -3.66
CA LEU A 148 -9.09 -3.51 -4.80
C LEU A 148 -10.20 -4.53 -5.12
N GLU A 149 -9.94 -5.83 -4.90
CA GLU A 149 -10.92 -6.91 -5.08
C GLU A 149 -12.06 -6.83 -4.04
N LEU A 150 -11.73 -6.59 -2.76
CA LEU A 150 -12.72 -6.45 -1.68
C LEU A 150 -13.26 -5.02 -1.55
N GLN A 151 -12.69 -4.08 -2.31
CA GLN A 151 -13.03 -2.65 -2.34
C GLN A 151 -12.95 -1.98 -0.96
N ARG A 152 -11.94 -2.34 -0.17
CA ARG A 152 -11.77 -1.88 1.23
C ARG A 152 -10.35 -2.09 1.75
N TYR A 153 -10.01 -1.35 2.80
CA TYR A 153 -8.80 -1.62 3.58
C TYR A 153 -8.88 -3.01 4.23
N ILE A 154 -7.72 -3.68 4.33
CA ILE A 154 -7.62 -5.00 4.99
C ILE A 154 -7.36 -4.90 6.49
N SER A 155 -7.10 -3.68 7.00
CA SER A 155 -6.92 -3.37 8.41
C SER A 155 -7.86 -2.22 8.82
N GLN A 156 -8.17 -2.16 10.12
CA GLN A 156 -8.92 -1.03 10.68
C GLN A 156 -8.09 0.25 10.59
N ASP A 157 -8.77 1.38 10.43
CA ASP A 157 -8.16 2.70 10.56
C ASP A 157 -7.41 2.86 11.90
N PRO A 158 -6.09 3.07 11.88
CA PRO A 158 -5.30 3.24 13.10
C PRO A 158 -5.71 4.44 13.96
N ILE A 159 -6.42 5.43 13.39
CA ILE A 159 -6.94 6.58 14.13
C ILE A 159 -8.41 6.40 14.56
N GLY A 160 -9.01 5.24 14.27
CA GLY A 160 -10.33 4.84 14.75
C GLY A 160 -11.43 5.82 14.34
N LEU A 161 -12.26 6.26 15.29
CA LEU A 161 -13.35 7.22 15.04
C LEU A 161 -12.86 8.62 14.64
N ALA A 162 -11.59 8.98 14.92
CA ALA A 162 -11.00 10.19 14.36
C ALA A 162 -10.85 10.09 12.83
N GLY A 163 -11.00 8.87 12.29
CA GLY A 163 -11.19 8.49 10.90
C GLY A 163 -12.43 9.09 10.21
N GLY A 164 -13.28 9.83 10.94
CA GLY A 164 -14.51 10.43 10.40
C GLY A 164 -15.59 9.43 9.99
N ASP A 165 -15.41 8.14 10.26
CA ASP A 165 -16.35 7.08 9.94
C ASP A 165 -16.48 6.06 11.06
N VAL A 166 -17.64 5.43 11.15
CA VAL A 166 -17.90 4.31 12.05
C VAL A 166 -17.44 2.98 11.45
N ASN A 167 -17.26 2.93 10.12
CA ASN A 167 -16.67 1.78 9.44
C ASN A 167 -15.17 1.99 9.21
N PHE A 168 -14.35 1.36 10.04
CA PHE A 168 -12.89 1.53 10.01
C PHE A 168 -12.19 0.90 8.81
N TYR A 169 -12.91 0.16 7.96
CA TYR A 169 -12.37 -0.47 6.76
C TYR A 169 -12.74 0.26 5.47
N VAL A 170 -13.61 1.28 5.54
CA VAL A 170 -14.13 1.93 4.34
C VAL A 170 -13.02 2.67 3.60
N ARG A 171 -12.96 2.43 2.29
CA ARG A 171 -12.07 3.17 1.39
C ARG A 171 -12.70 4.52 1.06
N VAL A 172 -12.00 5.60 1.40
CA VAL A 172 -12.31 6.99 1.00
C VAL A 172 -13.82 7.31 0.92
N TRP A 173 -14.54 7.13 2.03
CA TRP A 173 -15.98 7.42 2.14
C TRP A 173 -16.88 6.69 1.13
N ASN A 174 -16.40 5.59 0.54
CA ASN A 174 -17.06 4.87 -0.54
C ASN A 174 -17.23 5.73 -1.82
N ASP A 175 -16.40 6.75 -1.99
CA ASP A 175 -16.36 7.66 -3.15
C ASP A 175 -14.92 7.81 -3.73
N PRO A 176 -14.28 6.70 -4.13
CA PRO A 176 -12.88 6.68 -4.61
C PRO A 176 -12.67 7.35 -5.98
N VAL A 177 -13.74 7.72 -6.70
CA VAL A 177 -13.61 8.42 -7.99
C VAL A 177 -13.36 9.91 -7.79
N ASN A 178 -13.78 10.47 -6.65
CA ASN A 178 -13.71 11.91 -6.37
C ASN A 178 -12.66 12.28 -5.31
N TRP A 179 -12.21 11.30 -4.53
CA TRP A 179 -11.39 11.53 -3.35
C TRP A 179 -10.21 10.57 -3.28
N VAL A 180 -9.14 11.04 -2.65
CA VAL A 180 -7.97 10.23 -2.29
C VAL A 180 -7.78 10.25 -0.77
N ASP A 181 -7.14 9.20 -0.25
CA ASP A 181 -6.65 9.15 1.14
C ASP A 181 -5.11 8.99 1.08
N PRO A 182 -4.36 10.11 0.98
CA PRO A 182 -2.92 10.04 0.74
C PRO A 182 -2.15 9.34 1.86
N GLU A 183 -2.60 9.45 3.10
CA GLU A 183 -1.91 8.80 4.23
C GLU A 183 -2.43 7.39 4.50
N GLY A 184 -3.56 7.01 3.92
CA GLY A 184 -4.29 5.82 4.37
C GLY A 184 -4.74 5.97 5.82
N LEU A 185 -5.08 7.18 6.26
CA LEU A 185 -5.57 7.52 7.60
C LEU A 185 -6.72 8.50 7.39
N LYS A 186 -7.96 8.05 7.54
CA LYS A 186 -9.12 8.80 7.01
C LYS A 186 -9.41 10.05 7.87
N GLY A 187 -8.66 11.14 7.75
CA GLY A 187 -8.94 12.40 8.47
C GLY A 187 -9.02 13.63 7.56
N SER A 188 -8.58 13.49 6.31
CA SER A 188 -8.45 14.60 5.37
C SER A 188 -8.79 14.10 3.97
N GLY A 189 -10.07 14.12 3.59
CA GLY A 189 -10.44 13.91 2.20
C GLY A 189 -9.92 15.09 1.38
N GLY A 190 -8.88 14.86 0.55
CA GLY A 190 -8.46 15.81 -0.47
C GLY A 190 -9.20 15.50 -1.77
N LYS A 191 -9.75 16.52 -2.44
CA LYS A 191 -10.18 16.37 -3.84
C LYS A 191 -8.93 16.19 -4.71
N GLY A 192 -9.00 15.34 -5.74
CA GLY A 192 -7.91 15.15 -6.71
C GLY A 192 -7.36 16.48 -7.27
N LYS A 193 -6.08 16.46 -7.68
CA LYS A 193 -5.21 17.59 -8.12
C LYS A 193 -5.74 19.00 -7.82
N GLY A 194 -5.86 19.30 -6.53
CA GLY A 194 -5.94 20.66 -6.00
C GLY A 194 -4.68 20.91 -5.18
N ILE A 195 -4.16 22.13 -5.27
CA ILE A 195 -3.11 22.68 -4.41
C ILE A 195 -3.29 22.14 -2.99
N ILE A 196 -2.18 21.76 -2.36
CA ILE A 196 -2.10 21.53 -0.91
C ILE A 196 -2.53 22.84 -0.25
N ASP A 197 -3.85 23.05 -0.12
CA ASP A 197 -4.40 23.96 0.87
C ASP A 197 -4.05 23.28 2.18
N GLY A 198 -2.93 23.74 2.72
CA GLY A 198 -2.38 23.23 3.96
C GLY A 198 -3.47 23.17 5.01
N ILE A 199 -3.35 22.15 5.87
CA ILE A 199 -3.72 22.23 7.28
C ILE A 199 -5.03 22.97 7.58
N GLY A 200 -6.11 22.20 7.66
CA GLY A 200 -7.21 22.44 8.60
C GLY A 200 -7.97 23.76 8.42
N ASN A 201 -9.04 23.74 7.64
CA ASN A 201 -10.15 24.65 7.90
C ASN A 201 -11.47 24.09 7.34
N LEU A 202 -11.99 23.05 8.00
CA LEU A 202 -13.43 22.94 8.16
C LEU A 202 -13.80 23.76 9.40
N PRO A 203 -14.75 24.71 9.32
CA PRO A 203 -15.16 25.51 10.47
C PRO A 203 -15.78 24.58 11.52
N GLY A 204 -15.00 24.22 12.55
CA GLY A 204 -15.47 23.42 13.68
C GLY A 204 -14.48 22.42 14.28
N PHE A 205 -13.35 22.10 13.62
CA PHE A 205 -12.35 21.17 14.16
C PHE A 205 -10.94 21.75 14.09
N ASN A 206 -10.51 22.40 15.18
CA ASN A 206 -9.12 22.79 15.39
C ASN A 206 -8.31 21.54 15.75
N MET A 207 -7.52 21.04 14.80
CA MET A 207 -6.43 20.11 15.09
C MET A 207 -5.20 20.92 15.49
N GLY A 208 -5.22 21.50 16.69
CA GLY A 208 -4.01 22.02 17.31
C GLY A 208 -3.12 20.83 17.67
N ALA A 209 -2.13 20.52 16.83
CA ALA A 209 -1.06 19.62 17.22
C ALA A 209 -0.15 20.36 18.22
N GLU A 210 -0.44 20.22 19.51
CA GLU A 210 0.55 20.55 20.53
C GLU A 210 1.63 19.45 20.58
N PRO A 211 2.93 19.79 20.69
CA PRO A 211 3.97 18.78 20.82
C PRO A 211 3.83 18.08 22.18
N GLY A 212 3.45 16.80 22.17
CA GLY A 212 3.53 15.94 23.37
C GLY A 212 2.27 15.17 23.78
N GLN A 213 1.18 15.17 23.01
CA GLN A 213 0.02 14.34 23.35
C GLN A 213 0.15 12.90 22.81
N VAL A 214 0.42 11.96 23.73
CA VAL A 214 0.30 10.52 23.50
C VAL A 214 -1.19 10.16 23.52
N TYR A 215 -1.78 9.88 22.35
CA TYR A 215 -3.14 9.35 22.26
C TYR A 215 -3.17 7.84 22.50
N GLY A 216 -3.69 7.43 23.66
CA GLY A 216 -4.43 6.18 23.91
C GLY A 216 -3.69 4.85 23.75
N THR A 217 -3.68 4.04 24.81
CA THR A 217 -3.20 2.65 24.83
C THR A 217 -3.86 1.80 23.75
N LYS A 218 -3.10 1.47 22.69
CA LYS A 218 -3.50 0.63 21.55
C LYS A 218 -3.55 -0.85 21.96
N HIS A 219 -4.68 -1.51 21.72
CA HIS A 219 -4.67 -2.96 21.52
C HIS A 219 -4.21 -3.24 20.09
N VAL A 220 -2.97 -3.69 19.94
CA VAL A 220 -2.40 -4.09 18.65
C VAL A 220 -2.53 -5.61 18.52
N CYS A 221 -2.96 -6.13 17.37
CA CYS A 221 -3.02 -7.58 17.17
C CYS A 221 -1.59 -8.14 17.13
N ALA A 222 -1.25 -9.00 18.08
CA ALA A 222 0.08 -9.59 18.22
C ALA A 222 0.30 -10.80 17.32
N ALA A 223 -0.78 -11.50 16.97
CA ALA A 223 -0.72 -12.67 16.11
C ALA A 223 -2.02 -12.89 15.33
N TRP A 224 -1.87 -13.27 14.07
CA TRP A 224 -2.96 -13.58 13.15
C TRP A 224 -2.96 -15.07 12.82
N GLU A 225 -4.14 -15.68 12.79
CA GLU A 225 -4.38 -17.00 12.19
C GLU A 225 -5.10 -16.79 10.86
N CYS A 226 -4.48 -17.24 9.78
CA CYS A 226 -4.93 -16.97 8.42
C CYS A 226 -5.16 -18.26 7.66
N LYS A 227 -6.31 -18.34 6.98
CA LYS A 227 -6.73 -19.48 6.19
C LYS A 227 -6.86 -19.07 4.71
N ASP A 228 -6.03 -19.63 3.86
CA ASP A 228 -6.08 -19.37 2.41
C ASP A 228 -7.23 -20.13 1.71
N LYS A 229 -7.50 -19.83 0.43
CA LYS A 229 -8.45 -20.59 -0.41
C LYS A 229 -8.08 -22.07 -0.55
N CYS A 230 -6.85 -22.43 -0.23
CA CYS A 230 -6.36 -23.80 -0.17
C CYS A 230 -6.47 -24.40 1.24
N GLY A 231 -7.27 -23.83 2.14
CA GLY A 231 -7.54 -24.37 3.48
C GLY A 231 -6.33 -24.42 4.43
N LYS A 232 -5.18 -23.87 4.04
CA LYS A 232 -3.94 -23.89 4.81
C LYS A 232 -3.99 -22.83 5.91
N ILE A 233 -3.71 -23.26 7.13
CA ILE A 233 -3.61 -22.37 8.29
C ILE A 233 -2.17 -21.90 8.43
N SER A 234 -1.99 -20.57 8.52
CA SER A 234 -0.70 -19.92 8.78
C SER A 234 -0.82 -18.98 9.98
N TYR A 235 0.29 -18.85 10.73
CA TYR A 235 0.38 -17.99 11.89
C TYR A 235 1.40 -16.88 11.61
N ALA A 236 0.97 -15.64 11.78
CA ALA A 236 1.79 -14.45 11.54
C ALA A 236 2.00 -13.66 12.83
N TYR A 237 3.25 -13.31 13.13
CA TYR A 237 3.65 -12.52 14.31
C TYR A 237 4.06 -11.10 13.88
N SER A 238 3.13 -10.35 13.29
CA SER A 238 3.17 -8.88 13.08
C SER A 238 1.98 -8.47 12.20
N ASP A 239 1.65 -7.17 12.21
CA ASP A 239 0.56 -6.58 11.40
C ASP A 239 0.83 -6.58 9.88
N ALA A 240 1.98 -7.10 9.42
CA ALA A 240 2.49 -6.94 8.06
C ALA A 240 2.68 -8.27 7.29
N VAL A 241 1.82 -9.27 7.52
CA VAL A 241 1.82 -10.49 6.68
C VAL A 241 0.68 -10.39 5.66
N LEU A 242 1.03 -10.02 4.43
CA LEU A 242 0.12 -10.04 3.30
C LEU A 242 -0.07 -11.50 2.86
N HIS A 243 -1.32 -11.92 2.85
CA HIS A 243 -1.73 -13.20 2.31
C HIS A 243 -2.33 -12.99 0.91
N SER A 244 -2.49 -14.07 0.14
CA SER A 244 -3.19 -13.95 -1.14
C SER A 244 -4.58 -13.31 -0.94
N PRO A 245 -5.15 -12.64 -1.96
CA PRO A 245 -6.51 -12.04 -1.91
C PRO A 245 -7.62 -12.99 -1.44
N ASP A 246 -7.28 -14.27 -1.41
CA ASP A 246 -8.06 -15.45 -1.17
C ASP A 246 -8.01 -15.92 0.30
N THR A 247 -7.37 -15.13 1.17
CA THR A 247 -7.06 -15.52 2.54
C THR A 247 -7.89 -14.76 3.57
N VAL A 248 -8.53 -15.51 4.46
CA VAL A 248 -9.30 -14.97 5.59
C VAL A 248 -8.47 -15.07 6.85
N CYS A 249 -8.18 -13.93 7.49
CA CYS A 249 -7.42 -13.85 8.72
C CYS A 249 -8.30 -13.49 9.91
N ARG A 250 -8.02 -14.07 11.08
CA ARG A 250 -8.57 -13.67 12.38
C ARG A 250 -7.45 -13.36 13.37
N CYS A 251 -7.62 -12.32 14.17
CA CYS A 251 -6.69 -12.02 15.25
C CYS A 251 -6.83 -13.07 16.36
N VAL A 252 -5.71 -13.69 16.76
CA VAL A 252 -5.67 -14.74 17.80
C VAL A 252 -4.90 -14.34 19.05
N ARG A 253 -4.16 -13.21 19.02
CA ARG A 253 -3.56 -12.61 20.23
C ARG A 253 -3.52 -11.09 20.12
N TYR A 254 -3.66 -10.40 21.24
CA TYR A 254 -3.53 -8.95 21.36
C TYR A 254 -2.35 -8.58 22.28
N TYR A 255 -1.67 -7.48 21.98
CA TYR A 255 -0.80 -6.79 22.93
C TYR A 255 -1.65 -5.82 23.75
N ASP A 256 -1.55 -5.94 25.07
CA ASP A 256 -1.82 -4.83 25.99
C ASP A 256 -0.46 -4.27 26.40
N THR A 257 -0.38 -2.97 26.67
CA THR A 257 0.89 -2.29 26.97
C THR A 257 1.58 -2.93 28.18
N GLY A 258 2.54 -3.82 27.93
CA GLY A 258 3.54 -4.27 28.91
C GLY A 258 3.50 -5.74 29.35
N GLU A 259 2.45 -6.53 29.08
CA GLU A 259 2.43 -7.95 29.49
C GLU A 259 1.67 -8.86 28.51
N LEU A 260 2.27 -10.02 28.22
CA LEU A 260 1.69 -11.10 27.42
C LEU A 260 0.51 -11.73 28.17
N ILE A 261 -0.73 -11.34 27.85
CA ILE A 261 -1.91 -12.04 28.35
C ILE A 261 -2.10 -13.34 27.54
N LYS A 262 -1.93 -14.48 28.22
CA LYS A 262 -2.32 -15.80 27.69
C LYS A 262 -3.82 -16.01 27.90
N TYR A 263 -4.53 -16.32 26.82
CA TYR A 263 -5.68 -17.22 26.84
C TYR A 263 -5.40 -18.38 25.89
#